data_AF-A0A3C0SPF8-F1
#
_entry.id   AF-A0A3C0SPF8-F1
#
_cell.length_a   1.000
_cell.length_b   1.000
_cell.length_c   1.000
_cell.angle_alpha   90.00
_cell.angle_beta   90.00
_cell.angle_gamma   90.00
#
_symmetry.space_group_name_H-M   'P 1'
#
loop_
_entity.id
_entity.type
_entity.pdbx_description
1 polymer ?
#
loop_
_entity_poly.entity_id
_entity_poly.type
_entity_poly.pdbx_seq_one_letter_code
_entity_poly.pdbx_strand_id
1 'polypeptide(L)'
;MLSTTEFIRQSLELHLFFARIMKEHSFFLQIGFTPKNSKLMEQADRFRMEFDKFLCDVISLSNGVVSPSVLKSGEVVTPYTLNAEMASAYYTGVAIPTSLTEAEKGLVGAPPMKYDQRLEQRVRRINEIGMELVRALARFKTKLLSDVLECRVFTVNYPLLIDHILREANFYFEMIQRL
;
A
#
# COMPACT_ATOMS: atom_id res chain seq x y z
N MET A 1 -2.10 -5.30 26.00
CA MET A 1 -1.64 -6.29 25.01
C MET A 1 -2.85 -6.70 24.19
N LEU A 2 -2.74 -6.70 22.86
CA LEU A 2 -3.82 -7.15 21.98
C LEU A 2 -4.06 -8.64 22.19
N SER A 3 -5.31 -9.08 22.13
CA SER A 3 -5.59 -10.52 21.95
C SER A 3 -5.10 -10.96 20.57
N THR A 4 -4.81 -12.25 20.38
CA THR A 4 -4.33 -12.74 19.09
C THR A 4 -5.32 -12.49 17.96
N THR A 5 -6.62 -12.61 18.22
CA THR A 5 -7.65 -12.33 17.22
C THR A 5 -7.70 -10.85 16.84
N GLU A 6 -7.49 -9.95 17.80
CA GLU A 6 -7.37 -8.51 17.52
C GLU A 6 -6.10 -8.20 16.74
N PHE A 7 -4.96 -8.79 17.12
CA PHE A 7 -3.70 -8.66 16.39
C PHE A 7 -3.85 -9.06 14.91
N ILE A 8 -4.45 -10.23 14.65
CA ILE A 8 -4.68 -10.73 13.29
C ILE A 8 -5.56 -9.76 12.48
N ARG A 9 -6.70 -9.34 13.05
CA ARG A 9 -7.65 -8.47 12.36
C ARG A 9 -7.07 -7.10 12.10
N GLN A 10 -6.53 -6.44 13.13
CA GLN A 10 -5.96 -5.11 13.00
C GLN A 10 -4.78 -5.09 12.02
N SER A 11 -3.94 -6.13 12.00
CA SER A 11 -2.85 -6.24 11.03
C SER A 11 -3.36 -6.29 9.59
N LEU A 12 -4.33 -7.16 9.30
CA LEU A 12 -4.86 -7.33 7.95
C LEU A 12 -5.67 -6.12 7.49
N GLU A 13 -6.50 -5.55 8.35
CA GLU A 13 -7.28 -4.34 8.07
C GLU A 13 -6.36 -3.14 7.82
N LEU A 14 -5.30 -2.98 8.62
CA LEU A 14 -4.27 -1.95 8.42
C LEU A 14 -3.57 -2.11 7.06
N HIS A 15 -3.19 -3.36 6.72
CA HIS A 15 -2.52 -3.65 5.46
C HIS A 15 -3.43 -3.45 4.25
N LEU A 16 -4.71 -3.83 4.31
CA LEU A 16 -5.68 -3.56 3.25
C LEU A 16 -5.77 -2.05 2.92
N PHE A 17 -5.77 -1.21 3.95
CA PHE A 17 -5.80 0.24 3.77
C PHE A 17 -4.48 0.78 3.21
N PHE A 18 -3.36 0.58 3.92
CA PHE A 18 -2.11 1.25 3.58
C PHE A 18 -1.33 0.62 2.43
N ALA A 19 -1.45 -0.68 2.16
CA ALA A 19 -0.72 -1.29 1.04
C ALA A 19 -1.17 -0.70 -0.30
N ARG A 20 -2.47 -0.47 -0.48
CA ARG A 20 -3.04 0.25 -1.61
C ARG A 20 -2.49 1.66 -1.72
N ILE A 21 -2.50 2.40 -0.62
CA ILE A 21 -1.97 3.79 -0.59
C ILE A 21 -0.48 3.81 -0.98
N MET A 22 0.34 2.88 -0.49
CA MET A 22 1.77 2.83 -0.85
C MET A 22 2.03 2.39 -2.30
N LYS A 23 1.19 1.50 -2.85
CA LYS A 23 1.15 1.19 -4.29
C LYS A 23 0.86 2.46 -5.10
N GLU A 24 -0.20 3.18 -4.75
CA GLU A 24 -0.65 4.38 -5.46
C GLU A 24 0.36 5.53 -5.38
N HIS A 25 0.99 5.73 -4.22
CA HIS A 25 2.13 6.65 -4.10
C HIS A 25 3.27 6.33 -5.06
N SER A 26 3.59 5.05 -5.21
CA SER A 26 4.66 4.60 -6.10
C SER A 26 4.29 4.86 -7.56
N PHE A 27 3.02 4.65 -7.93
CA PHE A 27 2.47 5.04 -9.23
C PHE A 27 2.54 6.56 -9.47
N PHE A 28 2.11 7.40 -8.51
CA PHE A 28 2.15 8.86 -8.67
C PHE A 28 3.59 9.36 -8.86
N LEU A 29 4.53 8.84 -8.07
CA LEU A 29 5.95 9.17 -8.22
C LEU A 29 6.46 8.78 -9.60
N GLN A 30 6.18 7.55 -10.05
CA GLN A 30 6.59 7.02 -11.35
C GLN A 30 6.19 7.95 -12.50
N ILE A 31 4.92 8.30 -12.60
CA ILE A 31 4.41 9.14 -13.71
C ILE A 31 4.88 10.59 -13.62
N GLY A 32 5.39 11.02 -12.46
CA GLY A 32 5.89 12.36 -12.25
C GLY A 32 7.35 12.58 -12.66
N PHE A 33 8.09 11.53 -13.03
CA PHE A 33 9.48 11.67 -13.46
C PHE A 33 9.60 12.05 -14.94
N THR A 34 10.60 12.88 -15.25
CA THR A 34 10.96 13.17 -16.64
C THR A 34 11.77 12.03 -17.27
N PRO A 35 11.83 11.92 -18.61
CA PRO A 35 12.61 10.87 -19.27
C PRO A 35 14.09 10.80 -18.87
N LYS A 36 14.70 11.95 -18.50
CA LYS A 36 16.08 12.00 -17.99
C LYS A 36 16.25 11.20 -16.69
N ASN A 37 15.20 11.08 -15.90
CA ASN A 37 15.16 10.38 -14.61
C ASN A 37 14.56 8.97 -14.72
N SER A 38 14.75 8.29 -15.85
CA SER A 38 14.21 6.95 -16.13
C SER A 38 14.53 5.93 -15.02
N LYS A 39 15.73 5.98 -14.43
CA LYS A 39 16.10 5.08 -13.32
C LYS A 39 15.24 5.27 -12.07
N LEU A 40 14.85 6.52 -11.76
CA LEU A 40 13.96 6.83 -10.65
C LEU A 40 12.52 6.40 -10.97
N MET A 41 12.09 6.58 -12.21
CA MET A 41 10.81 6.08 -12.72
C MET A 41 10.71 4.56 -12.58
N GLU A 42 11.72 3.82 -13.05
CA GLU A 42 11.79 2.36 -12.90
C GLU A 42 11.85 1.93 -11.43
N GLN A 43 12.53 2.70 -10.57
CA GLN A 43 12.57 2.41 -9.14
C GLN A 43 11.21 2.58 -8.48
N ALA A 44 10.48 3.64 -8.80
CA ALA A 44 9.11 3.84 -8.32
C ALA A 44 8.17 2.74 -8.85
N ASP A 45 8.29 2.36 -10.12
CA ASP A 45 7.53 1.24 -10.70
C ASP A 45 7.81 -0.09 -10.01
N ARG A 46 9.06 -0.37 -9.64
CA ARG A 46 9.40 -1.55 -8.83
C ARG A 46 8.70 -1.55 -7.49
N PHE A 47 8.67 -0.42 -6.77
CA PHE A 47 7.91 -0.34 -5.52
C PHE A 47 6.41 -0.59 -5.75
N ARG A 48 5.82 -0.01 -6.79
CA ARG A 48 4.42 -0.26 -7.15
C ARG A 48 4.15 -1.76 -7.34
N MET A 49 4.97 -2.44 -8.13
CA MET A 49 4.84 -3.89 -8.38
C MET A 49 5.05 -4.74 -7.13
N GLU A 50 5.97 -4.37 -6.23
CA GLU A 50 6.14 -5.08 -4.96
C GLU A 50 4.94 -4.87 -4.02
N PHE A 51 4.35 -3.67 -3.98
CA PHE A 51 3.10 -3.44 -3.26
C PHE A 51 1.89 -4.12 -3.92
N ASP A 52 1.87 -4.29 -5.25
CA ASP A 52 0.85 -5.09 -5.95
C ASP A 52 0.88 -6.55 -5.46
N LYS A 53 2.07 -7.15 -5.38
CA LYS A 53 2.27 -8.51 -4.85
C LYS A 53 1.88 -8.60 -3.37
N PHE A 54 2.36 -7.66 -2.56
CA PHE A 54 2.07 -7.61 -1.14
C PHE A 54 0.57 -7.47 -0.86
N LEU A 55 -0.13 -6.60 -1.60
CA LEU A 55 -1.57 -6.42 -1.48
C LEU A 55 -2.32 -7.70 -1.88
N CYS A 56 -1.89 -8.41 -2.93
CA CYS A 56 -2.46 -9.71 -3.31
C CYS A 56 -2.41 -10.72 -2.15
N ASP A 57 -1.26 -10.84 -1.47
CA ASP A 57 -1.09 -11.72 -0.31
C ASP A 57 -1.99 -11.31 0.87
N VAL A 58 -2.08 -10.00 1.13
CA VAL A 58 -2.95 -9.43 2.17
C VAL A 58 -4.42 -9.73 1.88
N ILE A 59 -4.89 -9.52 0.65
CA ILE A 59 -6.26 -9.85 0.22
C ILE A 59 -6.55 -11.34 0.46
N SER A 60 -5.63 -12.21 0.06
CA SER A 60 -5.78 -13.66 0.25
C SER A 60 -5.92 -14.05 1.73
N LEU A 61 -5.19 -13.39 2.62
CA LEU A 61 -5.27 -13.64 4.07
C LEU A 61 -6.49 -13.00 4.73
N SER A 62 -7.03 -11.93 4.14
CA SER A 62 -8.11 -11.14 4.72
C SER A 62 -9.48 -11.78 4.53
N ASN A 63 -9.65 -12.58 3.48
CA ASN A 63 -10.93 -13.18 3.15
C ASN A 63 -11.42 -14.12 4.25
N GLY A 64 -12.59 -13.82 4.82
CA GLY A 64 -13.14 -14.57 5.95
C GLY A 64 -12.47 -14.27 7.30
N VAL A 65 -11.67 -13.20 7.41
CA VAL A 65 -10.95 -12.85 8.66
C VAL A 65 -11.28 -11.44 9.13
N VAL A 66 -11.24 -10.46 8.23
CA VAL A 66 -11.47 -9.04 8.56
C VAL A 66 -12.93 -8.75 8.92
N SER A 67 -13.17 -7.60 9.54
CA SER A 67 -14.50 -7.19 9.95
C SER A 67 -15.42 -6.78 8.81
N PRO A 68 -16.71 -7.16 8.88
CA PRO A 68 -17.71 -6.60 7.97
C PRO A 68 -17.81 -5.08 8.04
N SER A 69 -17.45 -4.46 9.18
CA SER A 69 -17.43 -3.00 9.33
C SER A 69 -16.37 -2.34 8.46
N VAL A 70 -15.14 -2.87 8.44
CA VAL A 70 -14.05 -2.35 7.57
C VAL A 70 -14.39 -2.50 6.10
N LEU A 71 -15.03 -3.61 5.70
CA LEU A 71 -15.45 -3.79 4.31
C LEU A 71 -16.60 -2.85 3.89
N LYS A 72 -17.42 -2.39 4.85
CA LYS A 72 -18.55 -1.47 4.59
C LYS A 72 -18.17 0.00 4.75
N SER A 73 -17.05 0.32 5.37
CA SER A 73 -16.62 1.70 5.62
C SER A 73 -16.22 2.43 4.34
N GLY A 74 -15.84 1.69 3.30
CA GLY A 74 -15.29 2.23 2.06
C GLY A 74 -13.80 2.56 2.13
N GLU A 75 -13.12 2.23 3.24
CA GLU A 75 -11.69 2.51 3.41
C GLU A 75 -10.79 1.56 2.61
N VAL A 76 -11.21 0.31 2.39
CA VAL A 76 -10.48 -0.66 1.57
C VAL A 76 -10.64 -0.36 0.08
N VAL A 77 -11.90 -0.16 -0.35
CA VAL A 77 -12.26 0.20 -1.73
C VAL A 77 -13.43 1.17 -1.70
N THR A 78 -13.31 2.25 -2.48
CA THR A 78 -14.40 3.22 -2.68
C THR A 78 -15.22 2.87 -3.94
N PRO A 79 -16.42 3.45 -4.12
CA PRO A 79 -17.17 3.33 -5.37
C PRO A 79 -16.39 3.80 -6.62
N TYR A 80 -15.35 4.63 -6.46
CA TYR A 80 -14.61 5.25 -7.55
C TYR A 80 -13.30 4.55 -7.89
N THR A 81 -12.76 3.73 -6.97
CA THR A 81 -11.39 3.17 -7.07
C THR A 81 -11.15 2.45 -8.40
N LEU A 82 -12.05 1.56 -8.82
CA LEU A 82 -11.89 0.80 -10.07
C LEU A 82 -11.88 1.71 -11.31
N ASN A 83 -12.82 2.67 -11.38
CA ASN A 83 -12.91 3.59 -12.50
C ASN A 83 -11.69 4.52 -12.55
N ALA A 84 -11.19 4.95 -11.39
CA ALA A 84 -9.97 5.75 -11.28
C ALA A 84 -8.74 4.99 -11.75
N GLU A 85 -8.59 3.71 -11.39
CA GLU A 85 -7.50 2.85 -11.87
C GLU A 85 -7.58 2.65 -13.40
N MET A 86 -8.76 2.36 -13.95
CA MET A 86 -8.96 2.22 -15.39
C MET A 86 -8.62 3.50 -16.16
N ALA A 87 -9.11 4.65 -15.68
CA ALA A 87 -8.81 5.95 -16.29
C ALA A 87 -7.32 6.28 -16.19
N SER A 88 -6.70 6.04 -15.03
CA SER A 88 -5.27 6.29 -14.83
C SER A 88 -4.42 5.42 -15.75
N ALA A 89 -4.74 4.13 -15.89
CA ALA A 89 -4.07 3.23 -16.82
C ALA A 89 -4.20 3.70 -18.27
N TYR A 90 -5.41 4.12 -18.67
CA TYR A 90 -5.66 4.64 -20.03
C TYR A 90 -4.84 5.91 -20.33
N TYR A 91 -4.86 6.90 -19.46
CA TYR A 91 -4.21 8.20 -19.72
C TYR A 91 -2.70 8.19 -19.51
N THR A 92 -2.17 7.30 -18.67
CA THR A 92 -0.72 7.23 -18.38
C THR A 92 0.01 6.13 -19.15
N GLY A 93 -0.71 5.13 -19.66
CA GLY A 93 -0.14 3.93 -20.28
C GLY A 93 0.51 2.96 -19.28
N VAL A 94 0.45 3.23 -17.98
CA VAL A 94 0.96 2.32 -16.94
C VAL A 94 -0.06 1.21 -16.71
N ALA A 95 0.41 -0.04 -16.70
CA ALA A 95 -0.42 -1.19 -16.38
C ALA A 95 -0.76 -1.23 -14.88
N ILE A 96 -2.02 -0.96 -14.53
CA ILE A 96 -2.55 -1.04 -13.18
C ILE A 96 -3.39 -2.31 -13.04
N PRO A 97 -3.09 -3.22 -12.08
CA PRO A 97 -3.79 -4.49 -11.94
C PRO A 97 -5.17 -4.30 -11.28
N THR A 98 -6.18 -3.94 -12.07
CA THR A 98 -7.57 -3.72 -11.61
C THR A 98 -8.20 -4.96 -10.99
N SER A 99 -7.70 -6.15 -11.31
CA SER A 99 -8.13 -7.41 -10.70
C SER A 99 -7.92 -7.46 -9.19
N LEU A 100 -6.95 -6.72 -8.64
CA LEU A 100 -6.78 -6.61 -7.18
C LEU A 100 -7.98 -5.88 -6.55
N THR A 101 -8.45 -4.80 -7.18
CA THR A 101 -9.65 -4.07 -6.73
C THR A 101 -10.90 -4.93 -6.82
N GLU A 102 -11.02 -5.76 -7.87
CA GLU A 102 -12.11 -6.73 -7.97
C GLU A 102 -12.06 -7.78 -6.86
N ALA A 103 -10.87 -8.28 -6.53
CA ALA A 103 -10.68 -9.23 -5.44
C ALA A 103 -11.00 -8.61 -4.06
N GLU A 104 -10.60 -7.35 -3.81
CA GLU A 104 -10.96 -6.62 -2.60
C GLU A 104 -12.48 -6.43 -2.45
N LYS A 105 -13.17 -6.08 -3.54
CA LYS A 105 -14.65 -5.98 -3.56
C LYS A 105 -15.32 -7.33 -3.25
N GLY A 106 -14.65 -8.44 -3.57
CA GLY A 106 -15.13 -9.80 -3.30
C GLY A 106 -14.83 -10.31 -1.90
N LEU A 107 -14.14 -9.54 -1.05
CA LEU A 107 -13.84 -9.95 0.32
C LEU A 107 -15.12 -10.16 1.12
N VAL A 108 -15.16 -11.25 1.89
CA VAL A 108 -16.23 -11.54 2.83
C VAL A 108 -15.68 -11.39 4.25
N GLY A 109 -16.33 -10.54 5.05
CA GLY A 109 -15.99 -10.37 6.46
C GLY A 109 -16.51 -11.52 7.32
N ALA A 110 -15.86 -11.79 8.45
CA ALA A 110 -16.27 -12.86 9.36
C ALA A 110 -16.65 -12.37 10.77
N PRO A 111 -17.57 -13.09 11.45
CA PRO A 111 -17.81 -12.94 12.89
C PRO A 111 -16.54 -13.27 13.70
N PRO A 112 -16.53 -13.10 15.03
CA PRO A 112 -15.35 -13.32 15.86
C PRO A 112 -14.69 -14.68 15.56
N MET A 113 -13.42 -14.62 15.13
CA MET A 113 -12.69 -15.78 14.64
C MET A 113 -12.24 -16.66 15.81
N LYS A 114 -12.31 -17.99 15.64
CA LYS A 114 -11.60 -18.91 16.53
C LYS A 114 -10.10 -18.80 16.28
N TYR A 115 -9.30 -18.88 17.34
CA TYR A 115 -7.85 -18.83 17.26
C TYR A 115 -7.30 -19.83 16.23
N ASP A 116 -6.45 -19.36 15.32
CA ASP A 116 -5.70 -20.15 14.35
C ASP A 116 -4.21 -19.75 14.40
N GLN A 117 -3.39 -20.65 14.98
CA GLN A 117 -1.95 -20.46 15.13
C GLN A 117 -1.22 -20.32 13.80
N ARG A 118 -1.68 -21.01 12.74
CA ARG A 118 -1.05 -20.95 11.42
C ARG A 118 -1.34 -19.60 10.77
N LEU A 119 -2.55 -19.07 10.94
CA LEU A 119 -2.88 -17.73 10.47
C LEU A 119 -2.07 -16.67 11.21
N GLU A 120 -1.94 -16.77 12.53
CA GLU A 120 -1.11 -15.85 13.32
C GLU A 120 0.31 -15.75 12.78
N GLN A 121 0.97 -16.90 12.53
CA GLN A 121 2.33 -16.93 11.99
C GLN A 121 2.44 -16.29 10.60
N ARG A 122 1.43 -16.50 9.74
CA ARG A 122 1.38 -15.88 8.41
C ARG A 122 1.20 -14.37 8.51
N VAL A 123 0.37 -13.89 9.43
CA VAL A 123 0.17 -12.46 9.68
C VAL A 123 1.45 -11.81 10.22
N ARG A 124 2.13 -12.43 11.18
CA ARG A 124 3.44 -11.93 11.66
C ARG A 124 4.44 -11.75 10.53
N ARG A 125 4.55 -12.75 9.65
CA ARG A 125 5.42 -12.67 8.46
C ARG A 125 4.99 -11.53 7.52
N ILE A 126 3.70 -11.34 7.30
CA ILE A 126 3.20 -10.24 6.46
C ILE A 126 3.50 -8.87 7.09
N ASN A 127 3.38 -8.73 8.42
CA ASN A 127 3.78 -7.51 9.11
C ASN A 127 5.27 -7.21 8.92
N GLU A 128 6.14 -8.22 9.04
CA GLU A 128 7.59 -8.09 8.80
C GLU A 128 7.88 -7.64 7.36
N ILE A 129 7.27 -8.30 6.36
CA ILE A 129 7.42 -7.92 4.94
C ILE A 129 6.91 -6.49 4.71
N GLY A 130 5.74 -6.16 5.25
CA GLY A 130 5.15 -4.83 5.13
C GLY A 130 6.05 -3.74 5.73
N MET A 131 6.65 -4.00 6.89
CA MET A 131 7.62 -3.10 7.54
C MET A 131 8.87 -2.89 6.70
N GLU A 132 9.41 -3.93 6.07
CA GLU A 132 10.58 -3.82 5.20
C GLU A 132 10.27 -3.01 3.94
N LEU A 133 9.15 -3.30 3.28
CA LEU A 133 8.71 -2.60 2.07
C LEU A 133 8.44 -1.11 2.33
N VAL A 134 7.65 -0.78 3.37
CA VAL A 134 7.34 0.63 3.67
C VAL A 134 8.58 1.40 4.10
N ARG A 135 9.50 0.78 4.86
CA ARG A 135 10.76 1.41 5.26
C ARG A 135 11.66 1.68 4.05
N ALA A 136 11.71 0.75 3.10
CA ALA A 136 12.45 0.94 1.85
C ALA A 136 11.84 2.07 1.00
N LEU A 137 10.51 2.12 0.88
CA LEU A 137 9.81 3.20 0.18
C LEU A 137 10.00 4.56 0.87
N ALA A 138 9.97 4.62 2.21
CA ALA A 138 10.23 5.83 2.98
C ALA A 138 11.65 6.35 2.72
N ARG A 139 12.67 5.48 2.74
CA ARG A 139 14.06 5.88 2.38
C ARG A 139 14.16 6.45 0.97
N PHE A 140 13.47 5.84 0.01
CA PHE A 140 13.40 6.35 -1.36
C PHE A 140 12.78 7.75 -1.41
N LYS A 141 11.62 7.94 -0.76
CA LYS A 141 10.94 9.23 -0.66
C LYS A 141 11.79 10.31 0.02
N THR A 142 12.50 9.96 1.10
CA THR A 142 13.45 10.87 1.78
C THR A 142 14.57 11.33 0.85
N LYS A 143 15.22 10.39 0.14
CA LYS A 143 16.30 10.74 -0.79
C LYS A 143 15.79 11.61 -1.94
N LEU A 144 14.63 11.25 -2.49
CA LEU A 144 13.99 12.01 -3.56
C LEU A 144 13.67 13.43 -3.12
N LEU A 145 13.04 13.61 -1.94
CA LEU A 145 12.72 14.93 -1.40
C LEU A 145 13.96 15.80 -1.26
N SER A 146 15.05 15.26 -0.69
CA SER A 146 16.34 15.96 -0.58
C SER A 146 16.86 16.40 -1.95
N ASP A 147 16.88 15.49 -2.93
CA ASP A 147 17.38 15.79 -4.28
C ASP A 147 16.54 16.83 -5.02
N VAL A 148 15.23 16.86 -4.79
CA VAL A 148 14.35 17.89 -5.36
C VAL A 148 14.60 19.25 -4.69
N LEU A 149 14.72 19.30 -3.36
CA LEU A 149 14.99 20.53 -2.61
C LEU A 149 16.38 21.13 -2.91
N GLU A 150 17.36 20.28 -3.23
CA GLU A 150 18.72 20.69 -3.61
C GLU A 150 18.88 20.84 -5.14
N CYS A 151 17.77 20.86 -5.89
CA CYS A 151 17.74 21.07 -7.34
C CYS A 151 18.57 20.05 -8.15
N ARG A 152 18.80 18.85 -7.60
CA ARG A 152 19.52 17.74 -8.29
C ARG A 152 18.59 16.88 -9.13
N VAL A 153 17.30 16.86 -8.84
CA VAL A 153 16.27 16.12 -9.60
C VAL A 153 15.13 17.06 -9.96
N PHE A 154 14.80 17.10 -11.26
CA PHE A 154 13.58 17.74 -11.75
C PHE A 154 12.49 16.69 -12.01
N THR A 155 11.30 16.94 -11.46
CA THR A 155 10.11 16.09 -11.53
C THR A 155 8.87 16.98 -11.45
N VAL A 156 7.73 16.51 -11.96
CA VAL A 156 6.44 17.19 -11.77
C VAL A 156 5.78 16.85 -10.43
N ASN A 157 6.41 15.99 -9.62
CA ASN A 157 6.02 15.75 -8.24
C ASN A 157 6.37 16.97 -7.38
N TYR A 158 5.36 17.63 -6.80
CA TYR A 158 5.59 18.74 -5.89
C TYR A 158 6.38 18.28 -4.64
N PRO A 159 7.36 19.08 -4.14
CA PRO A 159 8.07 18.74 -2.91
C PRO A 159 7.14 18.48 -1.72
N LEU A 160 6.06 19.26 -1.61
CA LEU A 160 5.04 19.08 -0.57
C LEU A 160 4.27 17.75 -0.70
N LEU A 161 4.02 17.28 -1.93
CA LEU A 161 3.45 15.95 -2.15
C LEU A 161 4.41 14.87 -1.65
N ILE A 162 5.69 14.97 -2.00
CA ILE A 162 6.71 13.98 -1.61
C ILE A 162 6.86 13.93 -0.08
N ASP A 163 6.89 15.10 0.59
CA ASP A 163 6.86 15.20 2.05
C ASP A 163 5.62 14.54 2.66
N HIS A 164 4.44 14.82 2.10
CA HIS A 164 3.18 14.28 2.57
C HIS A 164 3.15 12.75 2.51
N ILE A 165 3.45 12.17 1.35
CA ILE A 165 3.46 10.72 1.18
C ILE A 165 4.60 10.03 1.93
N LEU A 166 5.67 10.77 2.30
CA LEU A 166 6.71 10.29 3.20
C LEU A 166 6.20 10.18 4.65
N ARG A 167 5.48 11.19 5.13
CA ARG A 167 4.85 11.16 6.46
C ARG A 167 3.86 10.01 6.59
N GLU A 168 3.06 9.75 5.56
CA GLU A 168 2.14 8.60 5.55
C GLU A 168 2.87 7.25 5.58
N ALA A 169 3.99 7.12 4.86
CA ALA A 169 4.80 5.91 4.90
C ALA A 169 5.41 5.67 6.30
N ASN A 170 5.91 6.73 6.95
CA ASN A 170 6.41 6.65 8.32
C ASN A 170 5.29 6.32 9.32
N PHE A 171 4.12 6.92 9.16
CA PHE A 171 2.96 6.63 10.00
C PHE A 171 2.52 5.17 9.88
N TYR A 172 2.40 4.65 8.66
CA TYR A 172 2.10 3.24 8.43
C TYR A 172 3.13 2.31 9.07
N PHE A 173 4.42 2.62 8.93
CA PHE A 173 5.50 1.87 9.59
C PHE A 173 5.34 1.85 11.11
N GLU A 174 5.07 3.00 11.74
CA GLU A 174 4.83 3.10 13.18
C GLU A 174 3.58 2.33 13.63
N MET A 175 2.53 2.30 12.82
CA MET A 175 1.32 1.52 13.12
C MET A 175 1.61 0.03 13.13
N ILE A 176 2.37 -0.49 12.15
CA ILE A 176 2.73 -1.92 12.14
C ILE A 176 3.60 -2.26 13.37
N GLN A 177 4.52 -1.39 13.77
CA GLN A 177 5.36 -1.62 14.96
C GLN A 177 4.59 -1.71 16.28
N ARG A 178 3.38 -1.14 16.34
CA ARG A 178 2.55 -1.13 17.55
C ARG A 178 1.64 -2.36 17.67
N LEU A 179 1.54 -3.18 16.61
CA LEU A 179 0.76 -4.42 16.56
C LEU A 179 1.56 -5.59 17.16
#